data_AF-A0A519E187-F1
#
_entry.id   AF-A0A519E187-F1
#
_cell.length_a   1.000
_cell.length_b   1.000
_cell.length_c   1.000
_cell.angle_alpha   90.00
_cell.angle_beta   90.00
_cell.angle_gamma   90.00
#
_symmetry.space_group_name_H-M   'P 1'
#
loop_
_entity.id
_entity.type
_entity.pdbx_description
1 polymer ?
#
loop_
_entity_poly.entity_id
_entity_poly.type
_entity_poly.pdbx_seq_one_letter_code
_entity_poly.pdbx_strand_id
1 'polypeptide(L)'
;MTYAPALVANAFLYRAKQTGRKLNHAHVQKLVFFLHAWSLTLDGQSLVSERPEAWQYGPLFSSLYHRLKAYGRKTIDLLPKFHPETGQLRPLIPSRDDRRLWFLVDQVMDRYGRFTSSQLCALSHEPGGAWEETRDAKVTVMADEVIRRHFLKKIPDASIVHPSTSRTA
;
A
#
# COMPACT_ATOMS: atom_id res chain seq x y z
N MET A 1 -10.43 -11.56 -0.85
CA MET A 1 -9.98 -11.53 0.56
C MET A 1 -9.17 -10.26 0.76
N THR A 2 -9.29 -9.60 1.92
CA THR A 2 -8.52 -8.39 2.25
C THR A 2 -7.41 -8.70 3.26
N TYR A 3 -6.36 -7.89 3.30
CA TYR A 3 -5.23 -8.05 4.22
C TYR A 3 -5.20 -6.95 5.29
N ALA A 4 -4.66 -7.26 6.47
CA ALA A 4 -4.32 -6.21 7.43
C ALA A 4 -3.22 -5.29 6.83
N PRO A 5 -3.27 -3.96 7.03
CA PRO A 5 -2.26 -3.04 6.49
C PRO A 5 -0.81 -3.42 6.87
N ALA A 6 -0.61 -3.88 8.11
CA ALA A 6 0.70 -4.31 8.60
C ALA A 6 1.26 -5.54 7.86
N LEU A 7 0.38 -6.43 7.37
CA LEU A 7 0.79 -7.60 6.60
C LEU A 7 1.30 -7.18 5.20
N VAL A 8 0.58 -6.26 4.56
CA VAL A 8 1.00 -5.65 3.28
C VAL A 8 2.28 -4.83 3.44
N ALA A 9 2.41 -4.08 4.54
CA ALA A 9 3.64 -3.37 4.88
C ALA A 9 4.84 -4.32 4.95
N ASN A 10 4.69 -5.49 5.58
CA ASN A 10 5.73 -6.52 5.61
C ASN A 10 6.06 -7.11 4.24
N ALA A 11 5.11 -7.14 3.29
CA ALA A 11 5.39 -7.53 1.91
C ALA A 11 6.36 -6.55 1.24
N PHE A 12 6.11 -5.24 1.37
CA PHE A 12 6.99 -4.20 0.85
C PHE A 12 8.36 -4.19 1.52
N LEU A 13 8.39 -4.29 2.84
CA LEU A 13 9.63 -4.35 3.61
C LEU A 13 10.47 -5.58 3.25
N TYR A 14 9.83 -6.74 3.08
CA TYR A 14 10.49 -7.94 2.59
C TYR A 14 11.10 -7.72 1.21
N ARG A 15 10.35 -7.15 0.26
CA ARG A 15 10.82 -6.88 -1.10
C ARG A 15 11.93 -5.83 -1.13
N ALA A 16 11.85 -4.81 -0.27
CA ALA A 16 12.89 -3.81 -0.10
C ALA A 16 14.20 -4.45 0.38
N LYS A 17 14.14 -5.34 1.37
CA LYS A 17 15.30 -6.11 1.83
C LYS A 17 15.95 -6.93 0.72
N GLN A 18 15.15 -7.60 -0.11
CA GLN A 18 15.66 -8.38 -1.25
C GLN A 18 16.37 -7.53 -2.31
N THR A 19 15.95 -6.27 -2.47
CA THR A 19 16.44 -5.36 -3.51
C THR A 19 17.42 -4.31 -2.98
N GLY A 20 17.87 -4.42 -1.73
CA GLY A 20 18.78 -3.47 -1.08
C GLY A 20 18.18 -2.08 -0.84
N ARG A 21 16.84 -1.95 -0.90
CA ARG A 21 16.14 -0.68 -0.69
C ARG A 21 15.86 -0.45 0.79
N LYS A 22 15.93 0.82 1.20
CA LYS A 22 15.64 1.25 2.56
C LYS A 22 14.29 1.96 2.59
N LEU A 23 13.34 1.42 3.34
CA LEU A 23 12.03 2.05 3.55
C LEU A 23 11.93 2.57 4.99
N ASN A 24 11.35 3.75 5.13
CA ASN A 24 11.02 4.35 6.43
C ASN A 24 9.49 4.40 6.59
N HIS A 25 9.00 4.96 7.70
CA HIS A 25 7.57 5.08 7.98
C HIS A 25 6.77 5.67 6.80
N ALA A 26 7.18 6.84 6.30
CA ALA A 26 6.47 7.52 5.24
C ALA A 26 6.44 6.70 3.94
N HIS A 27 7.55 6.06 3.55
CA HIS A 27 7.55 5.17 2.39
C HIS A 27 6.55 4.03 2.54
N VAL A 28 6.56 3.34 3.68
CA VAL A 28 5.69 2.18 3.91
C VAL A 28 4.22 2.58 3.86
N GLN A 29 3.82 3.67 4.50
CA GLN A 29 2.43 4.16 4.44
C GLN A 29 1.98 4.44 3.00
N LYS A 30 2.81 5.14 2.23
CA LYS A 30 2.46 5.52 0.86
C LYS A 30 2.45 4.34 -0.10
N LEU A 31 3.38 3.41 0.02
CA LEU A 31 3.39 2.20 -0.80
C LEU A 31 2.16 1.33 -0.54
N VAL A 32 1.75 1.16 0.72
CA VAL A 32 0.50 0.43 1.06
C VAL A 32 -0.72 1.15 0.49
N PHE A 33 -0.77 2.49 0.58
CA PHE A 33 -1.87 3.26 -0.01
C PHE A 33 -1.93 3.11 -1.54
N PHE A 34 -0.80 3.25 -2.24
CA PHE A 34 -0.78 3.11 -3.70
C PHE A 34 -1.17 1.70 -4.13
N LEU A 35 -0.74 0.66 -3.41
CA LEU A 35 -1.17 -0.71 -3.69
C LEU A 35 -2.68 -0.91 -3.51
N HIS A 36 -3.24 -0.31 -2.47
CA HIS A 36 -4.69 -0.32 -2.23
C HIS A 36 -5.45 0.39 -3.36
N ALA A 37 -5.01 1.58 -3.75
CA ALA A 37 -5.59 2.33 -4.88
C ALA A 37 -5.47 1.57 -6.21
N TRP A 38 -4.36 0.85 -6.42
CA TRP A 38 -4.14 0.01 -7.59
C TRP A 38 -5.13 -1.16 -7.65
N SER A 39 -5.29 -1.88 -6.54
CA SER A 39 -6.30 -2.94 -6.44
C SER A 39 -7.69 -2.41 -6.80
N LEU A 40 -8.16 -1.36 -6.12
CA LEU A 40 -9.46 -0.74 -6.38
C LEU A 40 -9.67 -0.36 -7.85
N THR A 41 -8.62 0.10 -8.52
CA THR A 41 -8.70 0.52 -9.92
C THR A 41 -8.77 -0.68 -10.87
N LEU A 42 -7.96 -1.71 -10.62
CA LEU A 42 -7.81 -2.87 -11.50
C LEU A 42 -8.99 -3.85 -11.40
N ASP A 43 -9.48 -4.13 -10.20
CA ASP A 43 -10.54 -5.12 -9.98
C ASP A 43 -11.74 -4.61 -9.17
N GLY A 44 -11.72 -3.33 -8.78
CA GLY A 44 -12.81 -2.77 -7.97
C GLY A 44 -12.81 -3.28 -6.52
N GLN A 45 -11.78 -4.00 -6.08
CA GLN A 45 -11.74 -4.60 -4.76
C GLN A 45 -10.73 -3.90 -3.84
N SER A 46 -11.17 -3.65 -2.62
CA SER A 46 -10.31 -3.21 -1.54
C SER A 46 -9.25 -4.27 -1.25
N LEU A 47 -7.97 -3.89 -1.28
CA LEU A 47 -6.89 -4.83 -0.96
C LEU A 47 -6.72 -5.00 0.55
N VAL A 48 -6.95 -3.93 1.29
CA VAL A 48 -6.63 -3.83 2.72
C VAL A 48 -7.94 -3.74 3.48
N SER A 49 -8.00 -4.34 4.67
CA SER A 49 -9.22 -4.43 5.49
C SER A 49 -9.60 -3.13 6.21
N GLU A 50 -8.79 -2.09 6.05
CA GLU A 50 -8.95 -0.77 6.65
C GLU A 50 -8.96 0.24 5.50
N ARG A 51 -9.83 1.25 5.57
CA ARG A 51 -9.82 2.36 4.61
C ARG A 51 -8.81 3.43 5.02
N PRO A 52 -8.12 4.06 4.07
CA PRO A 52 -7.17 5.11 4.41
C PRO A 52 -7.89 6.38 4.87
N GLU A 53 -7.24 7.16 5.72
CA GLU A 53 -7.71 8.43 6.24
C GLU A 53 -6.93 9.60 5.64
N ALA A 54 -7.60 10.73 5.39
CA ALA A 54 -7.04 11.91 4.73
C ALA A 54 -6.25 12.85 5.67
N TRP A 55 -5.13 12.36 6.22
CA TRP A 55 -4.32 13.10 7.20
C TRP A 55 -3.51 14.24 6.57
N GLN A 56 -2.93 15.12 7.39
CA GLN A 56 -2.14 16.29 6.93
C GLN A 56 -1.03 15.96 5.93
N TYR A 57 -0.38 14.79 6.07
CA TYR A 57 0.70 14.34 5.18
C TYR A 57 0.23 13.29 4.17
N GLY A 58 -1.06 13.32 3.85
CA GLY A 58 -1.69 12.52 2.82
C GLY A 58 -2.42 11.31 3.39
N PRO A 59 -2.96 10.45 2.51
CA PRO A 59 -3.62 9.21 2.90
C PRO A 59 -2.69 8.32 3.73
N LEU A 60 -3.22 7.76 4.82
CA LEU A 60 -2.55 6.75 5.62
C LEU A 60 -3.54 5.79 6.27
N PHE A 61 -3.07 4.63 6.70
CA PHE A 61 -3.85 3.70 7.53
C PHE A 61 -3.48 3.95 8.99
N SER A 62 -4.47 4.22 9.83
CA SER A 62 -4.31 4.56 11.25
C SER A 62 -3.65 3.42 12.02
N SER A 63 -4.09 2.18 11.82
CA SER A 63 -3.50 1.02 12.51
C SER A 63 -2.02 0.82 12.14
N LEU A 64 -1.68 1.13 10.89
CA LEU A 64 -0.30 1.07 10.39
C LEU A 64 0.54 2.24 10.93
N TYR A 65 -0.04 3.42 11.07
CA TYR A 65 0.64 4.61 11.59
C TYR A 65 1.11 4.36 13.02
N HIS A 66 0.24 3.82 13.87
CA HIS A 66 0.60 3.53 15.26
C HIS A 66 1.73 2.50 15.39
N ARG A 67 1.87 1.58 14.43
CA ARG A 67 2.99 0.63 14.36
C ARG A 67 4.28 1.25 13.86
N LEU A 68 4.19 2.27 12.99
CA LEU A 68 5.35 2.84 12.31
C LEU A 68 5.87 4.14 12.95
N LYS A 69 5.05 4.87 13.72
CA LYS A 69 5.37 6.22 14.20
C LYS A 69 6.69 6.32 14.96
N ALA A 70 7.04 5.30 15.75
CA ALA A 70 8.27 5.26 16.53
C ALA A 70 9.55 5.15 15.67
N TYR A 71 9.44 4.64 14.43
CA TYR A 71 10.58 4.55 13.52
C TYR A 71 10.92 5.91 12.88
N GLY A 72 9.92 6.76 12.67
CA GLY A 72 10.10 8.06 12.01
C GLY A 72 10.85 7.93 10.67
N ARG A 73 12.01 8.58 10.57
CA ARG A 73 12.86 8.56 9.36
C ARG A 73 13.80 7.36 9.28
N LYS A 74 13.89 6.53 10.33
CA LYS A 74 14.79 5.36 10.37
C LYS A 74 14.32 4.31 9.36
N THR A 75 15.28 3.53 8.85
CA THR A 75 14.98 2.35 8.02
C THR A 75 14.31 1.29 8.88
N ILE A 76 13.33 0.61 8.30
CA ILE A 76 12.54 -0.45 8.94
C ILE A 76 12.90 -1.76 8.27
N ASP A 77 13.18 -2.79 9.06
CA ASP A 77 13.47 -4.13 8.53
C ASP A 77 12.18 -4.92 8.28
N LEU A 78 11.47 -5.32 9.33
CA LEU A 78 10.14 -5.95 9.29
C LEU A 78 9.37 -5.56 10.56
N LEU A 79 8.05 -5.47 10.46
CA LEU A 79 7.18 -5.20 11.60
C LEU A 79 6.93 -6.49 12.40
N PRO A 80 7.28 -6.52 13.70
CA PRO A 80 7.03 -7.68 14.54
C PRO A 80 5.54 -7.84 14.83
N LYS A 81 5.11 -9.10 15.01
CA LYS A 81 3.81 -9.48 15.54
C LYS A 81 4.02 -10.45 16.70
N PHE A 82 3.27 -10.27 17.78
CA PHE A 82 3.28 -11.21 18.90
C PHE A 82 2.48 -12.46 18.53
N HIS A 83 3.06 -13.64 18.79
CA HIS A 83 2.47 -14.94 18.55
C HIS A 83 2.22 -15.63 19.90
N PRO A 84 0.99 -15.59 20.44
CA PRO A 84 0.68 -16.08 21.79
C PRO A 84 1.11 -17.53 22.03
N GLU A 85 0.97 -18.38 21.00
CA GLU A 85 1.27 -19.81 21.10
C GLU A 85 2.76 -20.12 21.30
N THR A 86 3.63 -19.21 20.85
CA THR A 86 5.08 -19.36 21.00
C THR A 86 5.68 -18.39 22.01
N GLY A 87 4.93 -17.37 22.43
CA GLY A 87 5.42 -16.24 23.22
C GLY A 87 6.42 -15.34 22.47
N GLN A 88 6.58 -15.50 21.15
CA GLN A 88 7.64 -14.82 20.38
C GLN A 88 7.11 -13.65 19.56
N LEU A 89 7.97 -12.64 19.37
CA LEU A 89 7.78 -11.58 18.40
C LEU A 89 8.40 -12.01 17.06
N ARG A 90 7.55 -12.32 16.07
CA ARG A 90 7.99 -12.65 14.70
C ARG A 90 7.16 -11.89 13.68
N PRO A 91 7.76 -11.34 12.62
CA PRO A 91 7.01 -10.69 11.56
C PRO A 91 6.13 -11.69 10.83
N LEU A 92 4.93 -11.27 10.45
CA LEU A 92 4.07 -12.04 9.55
C LEU A 92 4.25 -11.51 8.13
N ILE A 93 4.55 -12.40 7.19
CA ILE A 93 4.68 -12.10 5.76
C ILE A 93 3.52 -12.79 5.04
N PRO A 94 2.93 -12.18 3.98
CA PRO A 94 1.90 -12.87 3.19
C PRO A 94 2.40 -14.22 2.65
N SER A 95 1.46 -15.15 2.40
CA SER A 95 1.78 -16.42 1.76
C SER A 95 2.55 -16.20 0.45
N ARG A 96 3.56 -17.02 0.20
CA ARG A 96 4.34 -16.96 -1.06
C ARG A 96 3.52 -17.36 -2.28
N ASP A 97 2.48 -18.15 -2.07
CA ASP A 97 1.61 -18.64 -3.14
C ASP A 97 0.57 -17.60 -3.58
N ASP A 98 0.48 -16.47 -2.87
CA ASP A 98 -0.38 -15.35 -3.22
C ASP A 98 0.20 -14.53 -4.38
N ARG A 99 0.16 -15.13 -5.58
CA ARG A 99 0.80 -14.58 -6.78
C ARG A 99 0.25 -13.19 -7.14
N ARG A 100 -1.05 -12.95 -6.93
CA ARG A 100 -1.68 -11.66 -7.21
C ARG A 100 -1.12 -10.55 -6.32
N LEU A 101 -1.07 -10.78 -5.00
CA LEU A 101 -0.53 -9.79 -4.08
C LEU A 101 0.93 -9.47 -4.40
N TRP A 102 1.76 -10.50 -4.59
CA TRP A 102 3.18 -10.30 -4.89
C TRP A 102 3.40 -9.60 -6.22
N PHE A 103 2.62 -9.93 -7.26
CA PHE A 103 2.65 -9.21 -8.54
C PHE A 103 2.37 -7.72 -8.36
N LEU A 104 1.28 -7.36 -7.66
CA LEU A 104 0.95 -5.96 -7.42
C LEU A 104 2.02 -5.24 -6.57
N VAL A 105 2.56 -5.91 -5.54
CA VAL A 105 3.65 -5.38 -4.71
C VAL A 105 4.86 -5.04 -5.56
N ASP A 106 5.20 -5.92 -6.51
CA ASP A 106 6.32 -5.72 -7.42
C ASP A 106 6.09 -4.53 -8.35
N GLN A 107 4.91 -4.44 -8.98
CA GLN A 107 4.57 -3.31 -9.84
C GLN A 107 4.60 -1.97 -9.10
N VAL A 108 4.05 -1.92 -7.88
CA VAL A 108 4.08 -0.72 -7.05
C VAL A 108 5.52 -0.39 -6.59
N MET A 109 6.33 -1.40 -6.25
CA MET A 109 7.74 -1.17 -5.92
C MET A 109 8.56 -0.68 -7.10
N ASP A 110 8.34 -1.20 -8.29
CA ASP A 110 9.04 -0.78 -9.51
C ASP A 110 8.70 0.66 -9.88
N ARG A 111 7.42 1.03 -9.76
CA ARG A 111 6.96 2.38 -10.06
C ARG A 111 7.34 3.40 -8.99
N TYR A 112 7.15 3.08 -7.71
CA TYR A 112 7.20 4.08 -6.63
C TYR A 112 8.36 3.87 -5.65
N GLY A 113 8.98 2.68 -5.61
CA GLY A 113 10.00 2.33 -4.61
C GLY A 113 11.33 3.08 -4.71
N ARG A 114 11.55 3.87 -5.77
CA ARG A 114 12.69 4.79 -5.94
C ARG A 114 12.42 6.20 -5.42
N PHE A 115 11.16 6.54 -5.17
CA PHE A 115 10.76 7.88 -4.80
C PHE A 115 11.10 8.13 -3.33
N THR A 116 11.55 9.36 -3.04
CA THR A 116 11.74 9.83 -1.66
C THR A 116 10.40 9.98 -0.95
N SER A 117 10.43 10.02 0.39
CA SER A 117 9.23 10.23 1.21
C SER A 117 8.46 11.50 0.83
N SER A 118 9.17 12.59 0.51
CA SER A 118 8.55 13.85 0.07
C SER A 118 7.88 13.73 -1.29
N GLN A 119 8.51 13.04 -2.25
CA GLN A 119 7.90 12.82 -3.56
C GLN A 119 6.66 11.91 -3.48
N LEU A 120 6.70 10.84 -2.67
CA LEU A 120 5.53 9.99 -2.43
C LEU A 120 4.39 10.76 -1.75
N CYS A 121 4.71 11.64 -0.80
CA CYS A 121 3.75 12.53 -0.17
C CYS A 121 3.09 13.45 -1.20
N ALA A 122 3.88 14.12 -2.04
CA ALA A 122 3.39 14.99 -3.11
C ALA A 122 2.49 14.24 -4.10
N LEU A 123 2.88 13.03 -4.52
CA LEU A 123 2.04 12.18 -5.39
C LEU A 123 0.70 11.83 -4.74
N SER A 124 0.66 11.72 -3.41
CA SER A 124 -0.59 11.45 -2.67
C SER A 124 -1.43 12.69 -2.39
N HIS A 125 -0.90 13.89 -2.66
CA HIS A 125 -1.54 15.20 -2.56
C HIS A 125 -1.80 15.83 -3.93
N GLU A 126 -1.99 14.99 -4.94
CA GLU A 126 -2.25 15.49 -6.29
C GLU A 126 -3.44 16.46 -6.30
N PRO A 127 -3.30 17.66 -6.91
CA PRO A 127 -4.38 18.64 -6.98
C PRO A 127 -5.66 18.07 -7.59
N GLY A 128 -6.79 18.35 -6.94
CA GLY A 128 -8.11 17.80 -7.26
C GLY A 128 -8.23 16.29 -7.04
N GLY A 129 -7.23 15.64 -6.43
CA GLY A 129 -7.20 14.20 -6.21
C GLY A 129 -8.03 13.72 -5.01
N ALA A 130 -8.06 12.41 -4.81
CA ALA A 130 -8.90 11.77 -3.78
C ALA A 130 -8.67 12.30 -2.37
N TRP A 131 -7.42 12.62 -2.02
CA TRP A 131 -7.09 13.14 -0.69
C TRP A 131 -7.65 14.54 -0.45
N GLU A 132 -7.51 15.43 -1.44
CA GLU A 132 -8.00 16.81 -1.35
C GLU A 132 -9.52 16.82 -1.34
N GLU A 133 -10.16 16.07 -2.25
CA GLU A 133 -11.63 15.94 -2.28
C GLU A 133 -12.20 15.47 -0.94
N THR A 134 -11.56 14.47 -0.31
CA THR A 134 -12.01 13.96 1.00
C THR A 134 -11.91 15.03 2.09
N ARG A 135 -10.85 15.84 2.07
CA ARG A 135 -10.65 16.94 3.04
C ARG A 135 -11.60 18.09 2.82
N ASP A 136 -11.85 18.45 1.57
CA ASP A 136 -12.80 19.51 1.20
C ASP A 136 -14.23 19.14 1.59
N ALA A 137 -14.57 17.86 1.47
CA ALA A 137 -15.82 17.30 1.99
C ALA A 137 -15.88 17.24 3.54
N LYS A 138 -14.79 17.58 4.23
CA LYS A 138 -14.64 17.53 5.71
C LYS A 138 -14.89 16.13 6.28
N VAL A 139 -14.51 15.10 5.53
CA VAL A 139 -14.57 13.69 5.94
C VAL A 139 -13.16 13.20 6.28
N THR A 140 -13.04 12.32 7.28
CA THR A 140 -11.74 11.75 7.66
C THR A 140 -11.38 10.53 6.83
N VAL A 141 -12.32 9.61 6.64
CA VAL A 141 -12.11 8.33 5.94
C VAL A 141 -12.32 8.51 4.45
N MET A 142 -11.36 8.08 3.64
CA MET A 142 -11.44 8.14 2.19
C MET A 142 -12.26 6.95 1.67
N ALA A 143 -13.33 7.24 0.93
CA ALA A 143 -14.17 6.21 0.33
C ALA A 143 -13.45 5.53 -0.85
N ASP A 144 -13.64 4.21 -0.99
CA ASP A 144 -13.03 3.39 -2.05
C ASP A 144 -13.40 3.93 -3.44
N GLU A 145 -14.63 4.39 -3.62
CA GLU A 145 -15.13 4.95 -4.87
C GLU A 145 -14.42 6.25 -5.24
N VAL A 146 -14.12 7.10 -4.26
CA VAL A 146 -13.37 8.34 -4.44
C VAL A 146 -11.94 8.01 -4.84
N ILE A 147 -11.28 7.08 -4.13
CA ILE A 147 -9.93 6.62 -4.47
C ILE A 147 -9.90 6.07 -5.90
N ARG A 148 -10.79 5.12 -6.21
CA ARG A 148 -10.88 4.47 -7.52
C ARG A 148 -11.04 5.48 -8.64
N ARG A 149 -12.01 6.40 -8.51
CA ARG A 149 -12.30 7.42 -9.54
C ARG A 149 -11.06 8.24 -9.91
N HIS A 150 -10.24 8.58 -8.93
CA HIS A 150 -9.04 9.42 -9.13
C HIS A 150 -7.81 8.66 -9.64
N PHE A 151 -7.79 7.33 -9.54
CA PHE A 151 -6.66 6.50 -9.97
C PHE A 151 -6.89 5.80 -11.32
N LEU A 152 -8.13 5.74 -11.83
CA LEU A 152 -8.48 5.14 -13.13
C LEU A 152 -7.62 5.60 -14.31
N LYS A 153 -7.18 6.87 -14.32
CA LYS A 153 -6.37 7.44 -15.42
C LYS A 153 -4.85 7.32 -15.21
N LYS A 154 -4.40 6.72 -14.11
CA LYS A 154 -3.01 6.83 -13.62
C LYS A 154 -2.25 5.51 -13.59
N ILE A 155 -2.90 4.41 -13.94
CA ILE A 155 -2.35 3.06 -13.88
C ILE A 155 -2.23 2.50 -15.30
N PRO A 156 -1.16 1.76 -15.62
CA PRO A 156 -1.06 1.03 -16.88
C PRO A 156 -2.28 0.15 -17.12
N ASP A 157 -2.61 -0.10 -18.39
CA ASP A 157 -3.79 -0.87 -18.79
C ASP A 157 -3.92 -2.20 -18.03
N ALA A 158 -5.14 -2.54 -17.60
CA ALA A 158 -5.44 -3.71 -16.77
C ALA A 158 -5.07 -5.04 -17.44
N SER A 159 -4.95 -5.03 -18.77
CA SER A 159 -4.44 -6.12 -19.61
C SER A 159 -3.02 -6.58 -19.22
N ILE A 160 -2.23 -5.73 -18.57
CA ILE A 160 -0.87 -6.04 -18.11
C ILE A 160 -0.89 -6.85 -16.78
N VAL A 161 -1.94 -6.69 -15.99
CA VAL A 161 -2.06 -7.30 -14.64
C VAL A 161 -2.73 -8.67 -14.69
N HIS A 162 -3.62 -8.86 -15.68
CA HIS A 162 -4.18 -10.17 -16.00
C HIS A 162 -3.63 -10.62 -17.35
N PRO A 163 -2.43 -11.23 -17.42
CA PRO A 163 -2.04 -11.91 -18.64
C PRO A 163 -3.15 -12.91 -18.94
N SER A 164 -3.79 -12.73 -20.10
CA SER A 164 -4.82 -13.64 -20.58
C SER A 164 -4.31 -15.05 -20.34
N THR A 165 -5.08 -15.86 -19.61
CA THR A 165 -4.89 -17.30 -19.72
C THR A 165 -5.22 -17.62 -21.16
N SER A 166 -4.20 -17.66 -22.01
CA SER A 166 -4.28 -18.17 -23.37
C SER A 166 -4.72 -19.61 -23.23
N ARG A 167 -6.03 -19.81 -23.28
CA ARG A 167 -6.65 -21.11 -23.41
C ARG A 167 -6.41 -21.48 -24.86
N THR A 168 -5.33 -22.24 -25.07
CA THR A 168 -5.16 -23.10 -26.24
C THR A 168 -6.45 -23.88 -26.45
N ALA A 169 -7.06 -23.68 -27.61
CA ALA A 169 -7.90 -24.62 -28.32
C ALA A 169 -7.59 -24.46 -29.81
#